data_AF-A0A957RBY5-F1
#
_entry.id   AF-A0A957RBY5-F1
#
_cell.length_a   1.000
_cell.length_b   1.000
_cell.length_c   1.000
_cell.angle_alpha   90.00
_cell.angle_beta   90.00
_cell.angle_gamma   90.00
#
_symmetry.space_group_name_H-M   'P 1'
#
loop_
_entity.id
_entity.type
_entity.pdbx_description
1 polymer ?
#
loop_
_entity_poly.entity_id
_entity_poly.type
_entity_poly.pdbx_seq_one_letter_code
_entity_poly.pdbx_strand_id
1 'polypeptide(L)'
;MLILTRHEVESLLAMPDAIGAVEEGLRQLAAGAVEMPQRLVTTVTPHNGIHLSMPAFVAGDPGTLTIKVVTVYNDNRAAYDLPTIHAVLL
;
A
#
# COMPACT_ATOMS: atom_id res chain seq x y z
N MET A 1 -11.58 9.19 -13.34
CA MET A 1 -10.56 8.53 -12.50
C MET A 1 -9.39 9.48 -12.40
N LEU A 2 -9.02 9.88 -11.18
CA LEU A 2 -7.80 10.66 -10.94
C LEU A 2 -6.62 9.69 -10.91
N ILE A 3 -5.49 10.06 -11.51
CA ILE A 3 -4.25 9.27 -11.48
C ILE A 3 -3.19 10.18 -10.85
N LEU A 4 -2.53 9.69 -9.79
CA LEU A 4 -1.41 10.37 -9.16
C LEU A 4 -0.12 9.61 -9.45
N THR A 5 0.86 10.32 -9.98
CA THR A 5 2.22 9.84 -10.18
C THR A 5 3.01 9.85 -8.87
N ARG A 6 4.15 9.14 -8.87
CA ARG A 6 5.11 9.18 -7.76
C ARG A 6 5.48 10.61 -7.34
N HIS A 7 5.75 11.47 -8.33
CA HIS A 7 6.15 12.85 -8.08
C HIS A 7 5.04 13.67 -7.43
N GLU A 8 3.80 13.52 -7.90
CA GLU A 8 2.65 14.20 -7.31
C GLU A 8 2.43 13.74 -5.86
N VAL A 9 2.50 12.43 -5.58
CA VAL A 9 2.41 11.91 -4.20
C VAL A 9 3.51 12.49 -3.31
N GLU A 10 4.76 12.53 -3.78
CA GLU A 10 5.88 13.13 -3.04
C GLU A 10 5.67 14.62 -2.77
N SER A 11 5.01 15.35 -3.67
CA SER A 11 4.72 16.77 -3.50
C SER A 11 3.52 17.06 -2.60
N LEU A 12 2.59 16.10 -2.46
CA LEU A 12 1.31 16.28 -1.77
C LEU A 12 1.28 15.70 -0.35
N LEU A 13 2.10 14.67 -0.07
CA LEU A 13 2.08 13.96 1.21
C LEU A 13 3.40 14.15 1.96
N ALA A 14 3.41 15.11 2.89
CA ALA A 14 4.55 15.29 3.78
C ALA A 14 4.53 14.26 4.92
N MET A 15 5.69 14.04 5.54
CA MET A 15 5.82 13.02 6.58
C MET A 15 4.98 13.28 7.84
N PRO A 16 4.82 14.52 8.34
CA PRO A 16 3.90 14.79 9.45
C PRO A 16 2.45 14.40 9.12
N ASP A 17 1.99 14.67 7.90
CA ASP A 17 0.63 14.32 7.45
C ASP A 17 0.47 12.80 7.36
N ALA A 18 1.49 12.10 6.84
CA ALA A 18 1.50 10.64 6.78
C ALA A 18 1.43 10.01 8.19
N ILE A 19 2.17 10.56 9.15
CA ILE A 19 2.13 10.11 10.55
C ILE A 19 0.72 10.29 11.12
N GLY A 20 0.14 11.48 10.99
CA GLY A 20 -1.22 11.76 11.48
C GLY A 20 -2.27 10.85 10.84
N ALA A 21 -2.18 10.60 9.53
CA ALA A 21 -3.08 9.70 8.81
C ALA A 21 -2.95 8.24 9.28
N VAL A 22 -1.72 7.76 9.54
CA VAL A 22 -1.50 6.40 10.04
C VAL A 22 -1.97 6.25 11.48
N GLU A 23 -1.71 7.24 12.35
CA GLU A 23 -2.22 7.25 13.73
C GLU A 23 -3.75 7.14 13.74
N GLU A 24 -4.42 7.95 12.91
CA GLU A 24 -5.86 7.91 12.76
C GLU A 24 -6.36 6.55 12.25
N GLY A 25 -5.70 5.98 11.24
CA GLY A 25 -6.05 4.64 10.73
C GLY A 25 -5.93 3.55 11.79
N LEU A 26 -4.89 3.60 12.63
CA LEU A 26 -4.72 2.68 13.76
C LEU A 26 -5.79 2.90 14.84
N ARG A 27 -6.16 4.14 15.13
CA ARG A 27 -7.24 4.48 16.06
C ARG A 27 -8.58 3.88 15.59
N GLN A 28 -8.91 4.04 14.31
CA GLN A 28 -10.14 3.48 13.73
C GLN A 28 -10.14 1.95 13.71
N LEU A 29 -8.98 1.35 13.41
CA LEU A 29 -8.82 -0.11 13.51
C LEU A 29 -9.08 -0.60 14.93
N ALA A 30 -8.49 0.05 15.94
CA ALA A 30 -8.71 -0.29 17.35
C ALA A 30 -10.16 -0.09 17.81
N ALA A 31 -10.87 0.87 17.20
CA ALA A 31 -12.29 1.12 17.44
C ALA A 31 -13.23 0.13 16.71
N GLY A 32 -12.69 -0.80 15.90
CA GLY A 32 -13.48 -1.75 15.12
C GLY A 32 -14.17 -1.14 13.89
N ALA A 33 -13.70 0.03 13.43
CA ALA A 33 -14.29 0.76 12.31
C ALA A 33 -13.63 0.44 10.95
N VAL A 34 -12.84 -0.63 10.87
CA VAL A 34 -12.05 -1.00 9.69
C VAL A 34 -12.31 -2.45 9.31
N GLU A 35 -12.71 -2.66 8.05
CA GLU A 35 -12.75 -3.98 7.41
C GLU A 35 -11.43 -4.18 6.65
N MET A 36 -10.52 -4.97 7.22
CA MET A 36 -9.21 -5.26 6.65
C MET A 36 -8.92 -6.76 6.76
N PRO A 37 -9.21 -7.56 5.72
CA PRO A 37 -8.89 -8.98 5.73
C PRO A 37 -7.38 -9.18 5.71
N GLN A 38 -6.94 -10.40 6.06
CA GLN A 38 -5.54 -10.77 5.91
C GLN A 38 -5.10 -10.61 4.44
N ARG A 39 -3.91 -10.06 4.24
CA ARG A 39 -3.35 -9.85 2.89
C ARG A 39 -3.29 -11.16 2.10
N LEU A 40 -3.63 -11.09 0.82
CA LEU A 40 -3.41 -12.20 -0.11
C LEU A 40 -1.94 -12.23 -0.51
N VAL A 41 -1.37 -13.44 -0.59
CA VAL A 41 0.03 -13.68 -0.95
C VAL A 41 0.08 -14.59 -2.16
N THR A 42 0.83 -14.19 -3.18
CA THR A 42 1.14 -15.02 -4.35
C THR A 42 2.64 -15.10 -4.52
N THR A 43 3.22 -16.25 -4.20
CA THR A 43 4.66 -16.50 -4.39
C THR A 43 4.96 -16.72 -5.86
N VAL A 44 5.99 -16.04 -6.37
CA VAL A 44 6.49 -16.14 -7.74
C VAL A 44 7.86 -16.80 -7.69
N THR A 45 7.87 -18.08 -7.30
CA THR A 45 9.09 -18.85 -7.01
C THR A 45 10.14 -18.80 -8.12
N PRO A 46 9.80 -18.94 -9.43
CA PRO A 46 10.79 -18.89 -10.51
C PRO A 46 11.58 -17.57 -10.61
N HIS A 47 11.09 -16.51 -9.97
CA HIS A 47 11.68 -15.17 -10.01
C HIS A 47 12.08 -14.64 -8.62
N ASN A 48 12.15 -15.52 -7.61
CA ASN A 48 12.46 -15.12 -6.22
C ASN A 48 11.61 -13.93 -5.75
N GLY A 49 10.33 -13.95 -6.15
CA GLY A 49 9.41 -12.82 -5.99
C GLY A 49 8.16 -13.18 -5.21
N ILE A 50 7.48 -12.14 -4.74
CA ILE A 50 6.19 -12.25 -4.05
C ILE A 50 5.29 -11.08 -4.44
N HIS A 51 4.03 -11.37 -4.74
CA HIS A 51 2.96 -10.39 -4.90
C HIS A 51 2.07 -10.39 -3.65
N LEU A 52 1.66 -9.22 -3.22
CA LEU A 52 0.73 -9.01 -2.11
C LEU A 52 -0.41 -8.10 -2.55
N SER A 53 -1.63 -8.49 -2.16
CA SER A 53 -2.83 -7.66 -2.28
C SER A 53 -3.37 -7.35 -0.90
N MET A 54 -3.51 -6.05 -0.59
CA MET A 54 -3.85 -5.53 0.74
C MET A 54 -5.05 -4.57 0.65
N PRO A 55 -6.29 -5.08 0.59
CA PRO A 55 -7.49 -4.24 0.61
C PRO A 55 -7.84 -3.80 2.04
N ALA A 56 -8.41 -2.61 2.18
CA ALA A 56 -8.98 -2.11 3.42
C ALA A 56 -10.15 -1.15 3.14
N PHE A 57 -11.20 -1.26 3.95
CA PHE A 57 -12.25 -0.26 4.06
C PHE A 57 -12.23 0.35 5.45
N VAL A 58 -12.20 1.68 5.51
CA VAL A 58 -12.23 2.47 6.73
C VAL A 58 -13.56 3.21 6.76
N ALA A 59 -14.40 2.94 7.77
CA ALA A 59 -15.70 3.57 7.92
C ALA A 59 -15.57 5.07 8.24
N GLY A 60 -16.57 5.86 7.85
CA GLY A 60 -16.55 7.31 8.05
C GLY A 60 -17.58 8.01 7.15
N ASP A 61 -17.58 9.33 7.20
CA ASP A 61 -18.37 10.18 6.31
C ASP A 61 -17.46 11.26 5.68
N PRO A 62 -16.90 11.04 4.47
CA PRO A 62 -17.03 9.82 3.68
C PRO A 62 -16.12 8.68 4.19
N GLY A 63 -16.55 7.43 3.99
CA GLY A 63 -15.70 6.26 4.19
C GLY A 63 -14.66 6.11 3.06
N THR A 64 -13.58 5.38 3.32
CA THR A 64 -12.49 5.17 2.35
C THR A 64 -12.32 3.69 2.06
N LEU A 65 -12.40 3.29 0.79
CA LEU A 65 -12.08 1.95 0.29
C LEU A 65 -10.85 2.04 -0.61
N THR A 66 -9.83 1.23 -0.36
CA THR A 66 -8.64 1.16 -1.22
C THR A 66 -8.06 -0.25 -1.22
N ILE A 67 -7.19 -0.51 -2.20
CA ILE A 67 -6.31 -1.68 -2.22
C ILE A 67 -4.90 -1.27 -2.61
N LYS A 68 -3.91 -1.73 -1.83
CA LYS A 68 -2.50 -1.70 -2.27
C LYS A 68 -2.14 -3.02 -2.93
N VAL A 69 -1.68 -2.94 -4.18
CA VAL A 69 -1.02 -4.03 -4.88
C VAL A 69 0.47 -3.76 -4.84
N VAL A 70 1.23 -4.68 -4.25
CA VAL A 70 2.68 -4.55 -4.09
C VAL A 70 3.40 -5.82 -4.51
N THR A 71 4.56 -5.67 -5.11
CA THR A 71 5.48 -6.76 -5.41
C THR A 71 6.81 -6.55 -4.72
N VAL A 72 7.44 -7.65 -4.31
CA VAL A 72 8.79 -7.66 -3.73
C VAL A 72 9.62 -8.68 -4.51
N TYR A 73 10.66 -8.20 -5.19
CA TYR A 73 11.59 -9.01 -5.97
C TYR A 73 13.00 -8.70 -5.50
N ASN A 74 13.58 -9.58 -4.68
CA ASN A 74 14.86 -9.33 -4.01
C ASN A 74 16.03 -9.15 -4.99
N ASP A 75 15.94 -9.81 -6.15
CA ASP A 75 17.01 -9.80 -7.15
C ASP A 75 16.94 -8.58 -8.09
N ASN A 76 15.90 -7.74 -7.99
CA ASN A 76 15.70 -6.59 -8.90
C ASN A 76 16.91 -5.65 -8.95
N ARG A 77 17.52 -5.37 -7.80
CA ARG A 77 18.66 -4.47 -7.73
C ARG A 77 19.87 -5.03 -8.47
N ALA A 78 20.20 -6.30 -8.23
CA ALA A 78 21.39 -6.92 -8.81
C ALA A 78 21.21 -7.27 -10.29
N ALA A 79 20.02 -7.71 -10.70
CA ALA A 79 19.75 -8.17 -12.06
C ALA A 79 19.36 -7.05 -13.03
N TYR A 80 18.70 -6.00 -12.53
CA TYR A 80 18.05 -4.99 -13.38
C TYR A 80 18.26 -3.53 -12.95
N ASP A 81 19.00 -3.28 -11.86
CA ASP A 81 19.12 -1.96 -11.21
C ASP A 81 17.77 -1.29 -10.87
N LEU A 82 16.74 -2.10 -10.62
CA LEU A 82 15.40 -1.64 -10.24
C LEU A 82 15.20 -1.72 -8.72
N PRO A 83 14.25 -0.94 -8.16
CA PRO A 83 13.84 -1.11 -6.77
C PRO A 83 13.32 -2.52 -6.47
N THR A 84 13.58 -2.99 -5.25
CA THR A 84 13.10 -4.27 -4.75
C THR A 84 11.57 -4.31 -4.61
N ILE A 85 10.95 -3.16 -4.31
CA ILE A 85 9.52 -3.04 -3.99
C ILE A 85 8.86 -2.09 -4.97
N HIS A 86 7.84 -2.56 -5.70
CA HIS A 86 6.97 -1.74 -6.53
C HIS A 86 5.54 -1.82 -6.01
N ALA A 87 4.82 -0.70 -5.96
CA ALA A 87 3.45 -0.69 -5.48
C ALA A 87 2.58 0.32 -6.23
N VAL A 88 1.29 0.01 -6.31
CA VAL A 88 0.23 0.92 -6.74
C VAL A 88 -0.94 0.81 -5.76
N LEU A 89 -1.68 1.90 -5.62
CA LEU A 89 -2.94 1.94 -4.87
C LEU A 89 -4.07 2.23 -5.86
N LEU A 90 -5.22 1.58 -5.64
CA LEU A 90 -6.49 1.89 -6.30
C LEU A 90 -7.45 2.53 -5.29
#